data_AF-A0A2W6B3B9-F1
#
_entry.id   AF-A0A2W6B3B9-F1
#
_cell.length_a   1.000
_cell.length_b   1.000
_cell.length_c   1.000
_cell.angle_alpha   90.00
_cell.angle_beta   90.00
_cell.angle_gamma   90.00
#
_symmetry.space_group_name_H-M   'P 1'
#
loop_
_entity.id
_entity.type
_entity.pdbx_description
1 polymer ?
#
loop_
_entity_poly.entity_id
_entity_poly.type
_entity_poly.pdbx_seq_one_letter_code
_entity_poly.pdbx_strand_id
1 'polypeptide(L)'
;MCQTCPHGVAVDYSIHQPGKDGDERNFHCHMLFTTRRMTAKGLGEKAREWDDLKTAPALAKGFRAFVAQIINDELKAEGKAGLVHVEHRSFKARGGGQQATRHQGPLKTHTVRRGQHSARTAWQARERKDQTERHAKERAGLKVRQDFALQTKLAHLAERERAGITTIRADLAKAQAPRAPAAYSRPLPGRPCGPILTGRPAM
;
A
#
# COMPACT_ATOMS: atom_id res chain seq x y z
N MET A 1 30.14 33.00 18.91
CA MET A 1 30.24 33.99 17.82
C MET A 1 30.37 33.22 16.51
N CYS A 2 29.37 33.27 15.63
CA CYS A 2 29.45 32.63 14.32
C CYS A 2 30.51 33.37 13.51
N GLN A 3 31.66 32.74 13.28
CA GLN A 3 32.71 33.27 12.42
C GLN A 3 32.11 33.41 11.02
N THR A 4 31.80 34.65 10.68
CA THR A 4 31.19 35.09 9.44
C THR A 4 31.92 34.50 8.23
N CYS A 5 31.14 34.08 7.24
CA CYS A 5 31.61 33.90 5.87
C CYS A 5 32.64 35.02 5.54
N PRO A 6 33.82 34.72 4.96
CA PRO A 6 34.94 35.67 4.81
C PRO A 6 34.63 36.96 4.04
N HIS A 7 33.40 37.11 3.55
CA HIS A 7 32.89 38.23 2.78
C HIS A 7 31.75 38.99 3.50
N GLY A 8 31.47 38.66 4.77
CA GLY A 8 30.42 39.30 5.54
C GLY A 8 29.03 39.17 4.91
N VAL A 9 28.79 38.14 4.11
CA VAL A 9 27.46 37.84 3.52
C VAL A 9 26.72 36.83 4.38
N ALA A 10 25.39 36.86 4.31
CA ALA A 10 24.57 35.79 4.88
C ALA A 10 24.47 34.64 3.87
N VAL A 11 24.38 33.42 4.39
CA VAL A 11 24.30 32.19 3.60
C VAL A 11 23.12 31.37 4.07
N ASP A 12 22.26 30.99 3.14
CA ASP A 12 21.24 29.98 3.31
C ASP A 12 21.67 28.70 2.60
N TYR A 13 21.33 27.53 3.12
CA TYR A 13 21.76 26.27 2.55
C TYR A 13 20.70 25.18 2.65
N SER A 14 20.68 24.31 1.64
CA SER A 14 19.81 23.14 1.59
C SER A 14 20.57 21.92 1.10
N ILE A 15 20.49 20.83 1.86
CA ILE A 15 21.10 19.55 1.52
C ILE A 15 20.03 18.66 0.89
N HIS A 16 20.30 18.15 -0.31
CA HIS A 16 19.40 17.34 -1.09
C HIS A 16 19.88 15.90 -1.16
N GLN A 17 18.93 14.98 -0.97
CA GLN A 17 19.10 13.59 -1.34
C GLN A 17 19.02 13.43 -2.86
N PRO A 18 19.62 12.36 -3.41
CA PRO A 18 19.45 11.97 -4.80
C PRO A 18 17.98 11.90 -5.23
N GLY A 19 17.69 12.40 -6.44
CA GLY A 19 16.36 12.30 -7.03
C GLY A 19 16.06 10.87 -7.54
N LYS A 20 14.78 10.50 -7.62
CA LYS A 20 14.31 9.15 -8.02
C LYS A 20 14.87 8.64 -9.36
N ASP A 21 15.08 9.54 -10.32
CA ASP A 21 15.57 9.22 -11.67
C ASP A 21 17.00 9.80 -11.89
N GLY A 22 17.72 10.07 -10.80
CA GLY A 22 19.10 10.58 -10.79
C GLY A 22 20.11 9.52 -10.35
N ASP A 23 21.38 9.91 -10.31
CA ASP A 23 22.42 9.07 -9.70
C ASP A 23 22.22 9.04 -8.18
N GLU A 24 21.95 7.85 -7.63
CA GLU A 24 21.70 7.61 -6.19
C GLU A 24 22.89 7.95 -5.28
N ARG A 25 24.06 8.24 -5.85
CA ARG A 25 25.25 8.66 -5.11
C ARG A 25 25.35 10.18 -5.00
N ASN A 26 24.55 10.94 -5.76
CA ASN A 26 24.67 12.38 -5.89
C ASN A 26 23.94 13.16 -4.78
N PHE A 27 24.46 13.07 -3.56
CA PHE A 27 24.11 13.99 -2.48
C PHE A 27 24.75 15.36 -2.74
N HIS A 28 23.96 16.42 -2.72
CA HIS A 28 24.44 17.75 -3.06
C HIS A 28 23.80 18.83 -2.20
N CYS A 29 24.49 19.95 -2.08
CA CYS A 29 24.05 21.11 -1.31
C CYS A 29 23.90 22.32 -2.24
N HIS A 30 22.79 23.03 -2.12
CA HIS A 30 22.65 24.38 -2.64
C HIS A 30 22.98 25.37 -1.52
N MET A 31 23.89 26.31 -1.80
CA MET A 31 24.23 27.41 -0.90
C MET A 31 23.90 28.71 -1.61
N LEU A 32 22.97 29.47 -1.06
CA LEU A 32 22.58 30.78 -1.55
C LEU A 32 23.23 31.85 -0.68
N PHE A 33 23.89 32.79 -1.33
CA PHE A 33 24.57 33.89 -0.67
C PHE A 33 23.80 35.17 -0.92
N THR A 34 23.68 36.04 0.08
CA THR A 34 23.17 37.40 -0.16
C THR A 34 24.13 38.16 -1.08
N THR A 35 23.58 38.95 -2.00
CA THR A 35 24.38 39.81 -2.91
C THR A 35 24.91 41.08 -2.21
N ARG A 36 24.57 41.27 -0.94
CA ARG A 36 24.99 42.37 -0.08
C ARG A 36 25.55 41.85 1.22
N ARG A 37 26.48 42.61 1.80
CA ARG A 37 27.06 42.33 3.11
C ARG A 37 25.99 42.48 4.19
N MET A 38 25.95 41.53 5.11
CA MET A 38 25.15 41.59 6.32
C MET A 38 25.89 42.42 7.37
N THR A 39 25.20 43.43 7.91
CA THR A 39 25.70 44.29 8.97
C THR A 39 24.74 44.24 10.16
N ALA A 40 25.14 44.78 11.31
CA ALA A 40 24.25 44.88 12.48
C ALA A 40 22.96 45.69 12.20
N LYS A 41 22.95 46.53 11.16
CA LYS A 41 21.79 47.34 10.74
C LYS A 41 20.99 46.69 9.58
N GLY A 42 21.36 45.50 9.14
CA GLY A 42 20.78 44.80 7.98
C GLY A 42 21.70 44.76 6.76
N LEU A 43 21.13 44.66 5.56
CA LEU A 43 21.87 44.52 4.30
C LEU A 43 22.55 45.85 3.90
N GLY A 44 23.87 45.83 3.84
CA GLY A 44 24.72 46.97 3.49
C GLY A 44 25.11 47.02 2.00
N GLU A 45 26.38 47.31 1.77
CA GLU A 45 26.98 47.42 0.44
C GLU A 45 26.94 46.10 -0.35
N LYS A 46 27.01 46.19 -1.68
CA LYS A 46 27.07 45.02 -2.55
C LYS A 46 28.40 44.31 -2.39
N ALA A 47 28.37 42.98 -2.23
CA ALA A 47 29.56 42.14 -2.25
C ALA A 47 29.94 41.89 -3.72
N ARG A 48 30.94 42.62 -4.23
CA ARG A 48 31.30 42.64 -5.67
C ARG A 48 32.42 41.66 -6.02
N GLU A 49 33.13 41.15 -5.03
CA GLU A 49 34.28 40.27 -5.23
C GLU A 49 33.93 38.97 -6.00
N TRP A 50 32.69 38.50 -5.91
CA TRP A 50 32.21 37.33 -6.66
C TRP A 50 31.72 37.66 -8.07
N ASP A 51 31.46 38.94 -8.36
CA ASP A 51 30.98 39.41 -9.66
C ASP A 51 32.12 39.89 -10.57
N ASP A 52 33.26 40.26 -9.99
CA ASP A 52 34.41 40.79 -10.73
C ASP A 52 35.16 39.66 -11.45
N LEU A 53 35.19 39.71 -12.79
CA LEU A 53 35.81 38.71 -13.65
C LEU A 53 37.31 38.46 -13.36
N LYS A 54 38.03 39.43 -12.78
CA LYS A 54 39.44 39.28 -12.43
C LYS A 54 39.63 38.53 -11.11
N THR A 55 38.74 38.75 -10.14
CA THR A 55 38.90 38.19 -8.78
C THR A 55 38.07 36.94 -8.54
N ALA A 56 36.87 36.84 -9.12
CA ALA A 56 35.95 35.73 -8.96
C ALA A 56 36.58 34.35 -9.29
N PRO A 57 37.41 34.19 -10.34
CA PRO A 57 38.04 32.90 -10.62
C PRO A 57 38.99 32.42 -9.51
N ALA A 58 39.73 33.35 -8.89
CA ALA A 58 40.64 33.03 -7.80
C ALA A 58 39.86 32.66 -6.52
N LEU A 59 38.81 33.44 -6.20
CA LEU A 59 37.93 33.16 -5.07
C LEU A 59 37.22 31.81 -5.22
N ALA A 60 36.70 31.51 -6.41
CA ALA A 60 36.06 30.22 -6.68
C ALA A 60 37.05 29.04 -6.59
N LYS A 61 38.34 29.23 -6.88
CA LYS A 61 39.36 28.19 -6.66
C LYS A 61 39.64 28.02 -5.16
N GLY A 62 39.82 29.11 -4.42
CA GLY A 62 40.02 29.09 -2.98
C GLY A 62 38.85 28.42 -2.24
N PHE A 63 37.62 28.75 -2.63
CA PHE A 63 36.43 28.13 -2.04
C PHE A 63 36.32 26.63 -2.33
N ARG A 64 36.66 26.19 -3.54
CA ARG A 64 36.74 24.75 -3.86
C ARG A 64 37.82 24.04 -3.03
N ALA A 65 38.96 24.67 -2.82
CA ALA A 65 40.02 24.13 -1.97
C ALA A 65 39.55 24.01 -0.52
N PHE A 66 38.89 25.06 0.01
CA PHE A 66 38.29 25.06 1.34
C PHE A 66 37.27 23.94 1.52
N VAL A 67 36.31 23.79 0.60
CA VAL A 67 35.31 22.73 0.66
C VAL A 67 35.95 21.34 0.60
N ALA A 68 36.93 21.13 -0.29
CA ALA A 68 37.66 19.87 -0.37
C ALA A 68 38.43 19.57 0.93
N GLN A 69 39.03 20.58 1.54
CA GLN A 69 39.71 20.44 2.83
C GLN A 69 38.75 19.96 3.92
N ILE A 70 37.59 20.62 4.09
CA ILE A 70 36.57 20.22 5.06
C ILE A 70 36.14 18.78 4.83
N ILE A 71 35.83 18.40 3.58
CA ILE A 71 35.40 17.02 3.28
C ILE A 71 36.51 16.02 3.63
N ASN A 72 37.77 16.32 3.30
CA ASN A 72 38.90 15.45 3.61
C ASN A 72 39.17 15.32 5.11
N ASP A 73 38.97 16.40 5.88
CA ASP A 73 39.13 16.37 7.34
C ASP A 73 38.06 15.49 7.99
N GLU A 74 36.80 15.59 7.54
CA GLU A 74 35.72 14.70 8.00
C GLU A 74 35.96 13.24 7.59
N LEU A 75 36.40 12.99 6.34
CA LEU A 75 36.78 11.65 5.89
C LEU A 75 37.91 11.08 6.75
N LYS A 76 38.87 11.91 7.17
CA LYS A 76 39.94 11.50 8.08
C LYS A 76 39.41 11.20 9.48
N ALA A 77 38.51 12.02 10.01
CA ALA A 77 37.87 11.79 11.31
C ALA A 77 37.08 10.46 11.33
N GLU A 78 36.47 10.08 10.21
CA GLU A 78 35.79 8.80 10.02
C GLU A 78 36.75 7.61 9.71
N GLY A 79 38.07 7.83 9.70
CA GLY A 79 39.06 6.79 9.40
C GLY A 79 39.14 6.39 7.92
N LYS A 80 38.55 7.17 7.01
CA LYS A 80 38.46 6.89 5.56
C LYS A 80 39.55 7.57 4.73
N ALA A 81 40.50 8.27 5.36
CA ALA A 81 41.57 9.00 4.67
C ALA A 81 42.45 8.11 3.75
N GLY A 82 42.57 6.81 4.04
CA GLY A 82 43.29 5.85 3.19
C GLY A 82 42.48 5.28 2.02
N LEU A 83 41.16 5.50 1.99
CA LEU A 83 40.25 4.94 0.99
C LEU A 83 39.88 5.94 -0.10
N VAL A 84 39.63 7.18 0.29
CA VAL A 84 39.16 8.22 -0.61
C VAL A 84 39.73 9.58 -0.23
N HIS A 85 40.08 10.35 -1.25
CA HIS A 85 40.56 11.72 -1.12
C HIS A 85 39.88 12.60 -2.15
N VAL A 86 39.33 13.71 -1.70
CA VAL A 86 38.68 14.71 -2.54
C VAL A 86 39.70 15.75 -2.98
N GLU A 87 39.89 15.83 -4.30
CA GLU A 87 40.86 16.72 -4.90
C GLU A 87 40.16 17.72 -5.83
N HIS A 88 40.33 19.00 -5.52
CA HIS A 88 39.64 20.11 -6.18
C HIS A 88 40.36 20.58 -7.46
N ARG A 89 41.64 20.24 -7.61
CA ARG A 89 42.43 20.61 -8.80
C ARG A 89 42.04 19.73 -9.99
N SER A 90 42.08 20.32 -11.19
CA SER A 90 41.85 19.57 -12.43
C SER A 90 42.91 18.48 -12.62
N PHE A 91 42.63 17.46 -13.43
CA PHE A 91 43.64 16.44 -13.80
C PHE A 91 44.93 17.09 -14.33
N LYS A 92 44.80 18.07 -15.24
CA LYS A 92 45.93 18.84 -15.79
C LYS A 92 46.74 19.56 -14.70
N ALA A 93 46.06 20.23 -13.75
CA ALA A 93 46.74 20.97 -12.68
C ALA A 93 47.48 20.05 -11.68
N ARG A 94 47.20 18.75 -11.70
CA ARG A 94 47.90 17.73 -10.92
C ARG A 94 49.04 17.05 -11.69
N GLY A 95 49.26 17.44 -12.95
CA GLY A 95 50.19 16.75 -13.85
C GLY A 95 49.65 15.44 -14.42
N GLY A 96 48.36 15.14 -14.26
CA GLY A 96 47.74 13.93 -14.80
C GLY A 96 47.41 14.06 -16.28
N GLY A 97 47.63 13.00 -17.05
CA GLY A 97 47.24 12.91 -18.47
C GLY A 97 45.76 12.61 -18.73
N GLN A 98 44.96 12.39 -17.67
CA GLN A 98 43.54 12.06 -17.80
C GLN A 98 42.74 13.25 -18.33
N GLN A 99 41.89 12.99 -19.33
CA GLN A 99 40.97 13.99 -19.86
C GLN A 99 39.73 14.10 -19.00
N ALA A 100 39.27 15.34 -18.78
CA ALA A 100 38.02 15.58 -18.08
C ALA A 100 36.83 15.08 -18.90
N THR A 101 35.83 14.53 -18.22
CA THR A 101 34.55 14.18 -18.84
C THR A 101 33.87 15.42 -19.41
N ARG A 102 33.29 15.33 -20.61
CA ARG A 102 32.53 16.43 -21.20
C ARG A 102 31.12 16.48 -20.64
N HIS A 103 30.68 17.65 -20.19
CA HIS A 103 29.29 17.86 -19.78
C HIS A 103 28.35 17.50 -20.95
N GLN A 104 27.43 16.56 -20.74
CA GLN A 104 26.57 16.04 -21.80
C GLN A 104 25.52 17.06 -22.28
N GLY A 105 25.29 18.12 -21.52
CA GLY A 105 24.28 19.13 -21.80
C GLY A 105 22.88 18.70 -21.37
N PRO A 106 21.96 19.67 -21.23
CA PRO A 106 20.59 19.41 -20.81
C PRO A 106 19.83 18.55 -21.83
N LEU A 107 20.08 18.74 -23.13
CA LEU A 107 19.36 18.05 -24.20
C LEU A 107 19.57 16.53 -24.17
N LYS A 108 20.83 16.06 -24.09
CA LYS A 108 21.14 14.62 -24.05
C LYS A 108 20.60 13.97 -22.78
N THR A 109 20.78 14.63 -21.63
CA THR A 109 20.26 14.15 -20.35
C THR A 109 18.74 14.05 -20.37
N HIS A 110 18.06 15.04 -20.96
CA HIS A 110 16.61 15.04 -21.10
C HIS A 110 16.11 13.92 -22.04
N THR A 111 16.78 13.68 -23.17
CA THR A 111 16.45 12.57 -24.08
C THR A 111 16.58 11.21 -23.40
N VAL A 112 17.67 10.99 -22.65
CA VAL A 112 17.87 9.74 -21.89
C VAL A 112 16.78 9.57 -20.83
N ARG A 113 16.50 10.62 -20.05
CA ARG A 113 15.41 10.60 -19.05
C ARG A 113 14.04 10.35 -19.66
N ARG A 114 13.75 10.97 -20.80
CA ARG A 114 12.49 10.76 -21.54
C ARG A 114 12.36 9.32 -22.01
N GLY A 115 13.44 8.72 -22.52
CA GLY A 115 13.47 7.31 -22.91
C GLY A 115 13.19 6.38 -21.72
N GLN A 116 13.84 6.61 -20.58
CA GLN A 116 13.61 5.86 -19.34
C GLN A 116 12.16 6.00 -18.84
N HIS A 117 11.61 7.22 -18.85
CA HIS A 117 10.23 7.48 -18.46
C HIS A 117 9.21 6.78 -19.37
N SER A 118 9.44 6.79 -20.69
CA SER A 118 8.61 6.07 -21.66
C SER A 118 8.65 4.56 -21.44
N ALA A 119 9.83 3.98 -21.21
CA ALA A 119 9.98 2.56 -20.89
C ALA A 119 9.24 2.18 -19.59
N ARG A 120 9.37 3.00 -18.55
CA ARG A 120 8.69 2.81 -17.27
C ARG A 120 7.17 2.88 -17.41
N THR A 121 6.66 3.82 -18.19
CA THR A 121 5.22 3.97 -18.46
C THR A 121 4.68 2.74 -19.22
N ALA A 122 5.43 2.26 -20.22
CA ALA A 122 5.05 1.07 -20.97
C ALA A 122 5.02 -0.19 -20.10
N TRP A 123 6.01 -0.36 -19.21
CA TRP A 123 6.03 -1.45 -18.23
C TRP A 123 4.81 -1.40 -17.29
N GLN A 124 4.51 -0.24 -16.70
CA GLN A 124 3.35 -0.08 -15.82
C GLN A 124 2.02 -0.38 -16.54
N ALA A 125 1.90 -0.01 -17.81
CA ALA A 125 0.70 -0.29 -18.60
C ALA A 125 0.51 -1.79 -18.82
N ARG A 126 1.60 -2.55 -19.08
CA ARG A 126 1.57 -4.01 -19.18
C ARG A 126 1.18 -4.65 -17.86
N GLU A 127 1.81 -4.27 -16.76
CA GLU A 127 1.47 -4.79 -15.42
C GLU A 127 0.00 -4.53 -15.07
N ARG A 128 -0.52 -3.33 -15.31
CA ARG A 128 -1.94 -3.03 -15.07
C ARG A 128 -2.86 -3.91 -15.90
N LYS A 129 -2.51 -4.19 -17.16
CA LYS A 129 -3.28 -5.09 -18.02
C LYS A 129 -3.28 -6.51 -17.46
N ASP A 130 -2.10 -7.03 -17.13
CA ASP A 130 -1.94 -8.39 -16.59
C ASP A 130 -2.70 -8.55 -15.26
N GLN A 131 -2.63 -7.56 -14.36
CA GLN A 131 -3.39 -7.55 -13.11
C GLN A 131 -4.91 -7.53 -13.37
N THR A 132 -5.36 -6.72 -14.33
CA THR A 132 -6.78 -6.68 -14.71
C THR A 132 -7.25 -8.03 -15.25
N GLU A 133 -6.43 -8.69 -16.07
CA GLU A 133 -6.72 -10.03 -16.59
C GLU A 133 -6.77 -11.09 -15.49
N ARG A 134 -5.85 -11.04 -14.51
CA ARG A 134 -5.86 -11.93 -13.33
C ARG A 134 -7.13 -11.73 -12.51
N HIS A 135 -7.46 -10.49 -12.16
CA HIS A 135 -8.69 -10.17 -11.43
C HIS A 135 -9.95 -10.59 -12.19
N ALA A 136 -9.97 -10.47 -13.53
CA ALA A 136 -11.08 -10.93 -14.35
C ALA A 136 -11.26 -12.46 -14.25
N LYS A 137 -10.15 -13.22 -14.33
CA LYS A 137 -10.16 -14.69 -14.16
C LYS A 137 -10.62 -15.10 -12.76
N GLU A 138 -10.12 -14.43 -11.73
CA GLU A 138 -10.52 -14.69 -10.35
C GLU A 138 -12.01 -14.39 -10.12
N ARG A 139 -12.51 -13.25 -10.62
CA ARG A 139 -13.93 -12.91 -10.56
C ARG A 139 -14.81 -13.92 -11.29
N ALA A 140 -14.38 -14.36 -12.48
CA ALA A 140 -15.10 -15.40 -13.21
C ALA A 140 -15.14 -16.72 -12.42
N GLY A 141 -14.00 -17.14 -11.85
CA GLY A 141 -13.93 -18.33 -11.00
C GLY A 141 -14.80 -18.22 -9.75
N LEU A 142 -14.80 -17.06 -9.08
CA LEU A 142 -15.64 -16.81 -7.90
C LEU A 142 -17.12 -16.85 -8.26
N LYS A 143 -17.49 -16.25 -9.40
CA LYS A 143 -18.87 -16.27 -9.89
C LYS A 143 -19.35 -17.71 -10.13
N VAL A 144 -18.55 -18.56 -10.78
CA VAL A 144 -18.90 -19.97 -11.00
C VAL A 144 -19.13 -20.69 -9.66
N ARG A 145 -18.26 -20.48 -8.66
CA ARG A 145 -18.44 -21.08 -7.33
C ARG A 145 -19.70 -20.57 -6.63
N GLN A 146 -19.98 -19.27 -6.71
CA GLN A 146 -21.17 -18.66 -6.13
C GLN A 146 -22.45 -19.19 -6.80
N ASP A 147 -22.48 -19.25 -8.13
CA ASP A 147 -23.60 -19.79 -8.89
C ASP A 147 -23.85 -21.25 -8.52
N PHE A 148 -22.80 -22.08 -8.44
CA PHE A 148 -22.92 -23.48 -8.02
C PHE A 148 -23.46 -23.62 -6.59
N ALA A 149 -22.93 -22.83 -5.64
CA ALA A 149 -23.41 -22.84 -4.26
C ALA A 149 -24.87 -22.40 -4.14
N LEU A 150 -25.29 -21.41 -4.92
CA LEU A 150 -26.68 -20.94 -4.97
C LEU A 150 -27.60 -22.03 -5.54
N GLN A 151 -27.22 -22.64 -6.67
CA GLN A 151 -27.97 -23.75 -7.28
C GLN A 151 -28.14 -24.92 -6.30
N THR A 152 -27.08 -25.30 -5.61
CA THR A 152 -27.11 -26.38 -4.61
C THR A 152 -28.06 -26.06 -3.45
N LYS A 153 -28.01 -24.82 -2.93
CA LYS A 153 -28.92 -24.38 -1.86
C LYS A 153 -30.37 -24.36 -2.32
N LEU A 154 -30.65 -23.86 -3.53
CA LEU A 154 -31.99 -23.84 -4.10
C LEU A 154 -32.55 -25.25 -4.29
N ALA A 155 -31.75 -26.18 -4.79
CA ALA A 155 -32.15 -27.59 -4.93
C ALA A 155 -32.53 -28.22 -3.58
N HIS A 156 -31.71 -28.02 -2.55
CA HIS A 156 -31.98 -28.52 -1.20
C HIS A 156 -33.23 -27.89 -0.58
N LEU A 157 -33.47 -26.59 -0.78
CA LEU A 157 -34.70 -25.93 -0.32
C LEU A 157 -35.94 -26.51 -1.02
N ALA A 158 -35.87 -26.75 -2.33
CA ALA A 158 -36.96 -27.36 -3.08
C ALA A 158 -37.25 -28.80 -2.63
N GLU A 159 -36.23 -29.59 -2.29
CA GLU A 159 -36.41 -30.92 -1.69
C GLU A 159 -37.11 -30.87 -0.34
N ARG A 160 -36.69 -29.95 0.54
CA ARG A 160 -37.32 -29.75 1.85
C ARG A 160 -38.78 -29.32 1.72
N GLU A 161 -39.08 -28.43 0.78
CA GLU A 161 -40.45 -28.00 0.50
C GLU A 161 -41.31 -29.19 0.06
N ARG A 162 -40.83 -29.99 -0.90
CA ARG A 162 -41.52 -31.22 -1.35
C ARG A 162 -41.76 -32.20 -0.20
N ALA A 163 -40.74 -32.46 0.63
CA ALA A 163 -40.87 -33.36 1.78
C ALA A 163 -41.86 -32.83 2.83
N GLY A 164 -41.82 -31.52 3.09
CA GLY A 164 -42.76 -30.83 3.99
C GLY A 164 -44.21 -30.94 3.50
N ILE A 165 -44.46 -30.67 2.21
CA ILE A 165 -45.78 -30.82 1.59
C ILE A 165 -46.29 -32.25 1.73
N THR A 166 -45.44 -33.25 1.45
CA THR A 166 -45.82 -34.67 1.59
C THR A 166 -46.17 -35.02 3.04
N THR A 167 -45.41 -34.50 4.01
CA THR A 167 -45.67 -34.71 5.45
C THR A 167 -47.00 -34.10 5.87
N ILE A 168 -47.25 -32.83 5.51
CA ILE A 168 -48.50 -32.12 5.80
C ILE A 168 -49.70 -32.88 5.19
N ARG A 169 -49.58 -33.36 3.96
CA ARG A 169 -50.62 -34.18 3.32
C ARG A 169 -50.88 -35.48 4.09
N ALA A 170 -49.84 -36.16 4.56
CA ALA A 170 -49.99 -37.38 5.34
C ALA A 170 -50.65 -37.13 6.70
N ASP A 171 -50.30 -36.03 7.37
CA ASP A 171 -50.90 -35.65 8.65
C ASP A 171 -52.37 -35.26 8.51
N LEU A 172 -52.72 -34.51 7.47
CA LEU A 172 -54.12 -34.20 7.12
C LEU A 172 -54.93 -35.47 6.86
N ALA A 173 -54.36 -36.43 6.10
CA ALA A 173 -55.02 -37.70 5.82
C ALA A 173 -55.25 -38.52 7.12
N LYS A 174 -54.29 -38.53 8.05
CA LYS A 174 -54.46 -39.15 9.37
C LYS A 174 -55.52 -38.45 10.23
N ALA A 175 -55.53 -37.11 10.24
CA ALA A 175 -56.51 -36.33 10.98
C ALA A 175 -57.94 -36.50 10.46
N GLN A 176 -58.08 -36.76 9.15
CA GLN A 176 -59.36 -37.03 8.49
C GLN A 176 -59.76 -38.52 8.50
N ALA A 177 -58.92 -39.41 9.02
CA ALA A 177 -59.27 -40.82 9.15
C ALA A 177 -60.43 -41.00 10.14
N PRO A 178 -61.42 -41.86 9.83
CA PRO A 178 -62.59 -42.04 10.68
C PRO A 178 -62.17 -42.55 12.06
N ARG A 179 -62.59 -41.86 13.13
CA ARG A 179 -62.40 -42.33 14.51
C ARG A 179 -63.15 -43.66 14.67
N ALA A 180 -62.45 -44.70 15.13
CA ALA A 180 -63.08 -45.96 15.47
C ALA A 180 -64.23 -45.71 16.45
N PRO A 181 -65.43 -46.29 16.21
CA PRO A 181 -66.56 -46.09 17.11
C PRO A 181 -66.20 -46.61 18.50
N ALA A 182 -66.45 -45.80 19.53
CA ALA A 182 -66.23 -46.20 20.91
C ALA A 182 -67.03 -47.48 21.20
N ALA A 183 -66.36 -48.54 21.61
CA ALA A 183 -67.00 -49.80 21.97
C ALA A 183 -67.93 -49.56 23.17
N TYR A 184 -69.24 -49.52 22.92
CA TYR A 184 -70.25 -49.39 23.95
C TYR A 184 -70.48 -50.77 24.59
N SER A 185 -69.85 -51.04 25.73
CA SER A 185 -70.10 -52.24 26.52
C SER A 185 -71.44 -52.11 27.25
N ARG A 186 -72.45 -52.87 26.80
CA ARG A 186 -73.77 -53.01 27.47
C ARG A 186 -73.64 -53.76 28.80
N PRO A 187 -74.26 -53.30 29.90
CA PRO A 187 -74.41 -54.11 31.10
C PRO A 187 -75.67 -54.99 31.02
N LEU A 188 -75.56 -56.25 31.45
CA LEU A 188 -76.65 -57.17 31.82
C LEU A 188 -76.17 -57.99 33.04
N PRO A 189 -77.03 -58.57 33.90
CA PRO A 189 -78.51 -58.63 33.86
C PRO A 189 -79.20 -58.21 35.19
N GLY A 190 -80.50 -57.89 35.12
CA GLY A 190 -81.38 -57.81 36.30
C GLY A 190 -82.65 -58.64 36.07
N ARG A 191 -82.92 -59.60 36.95
CA ARG A 191 -84.18 -60.37 37.08
C ARG A 191 -84.22 -61.02 38.49
N PRO A 192 -85.40 -61.39 39.03
CA PRO A 192 -86.69 -60.69 39.08
C PRO A 192 -87.25 -60.67 40.54
N CYS A 193 -88.34 -59.96 40.84
CA CYS A 193 -89.08 -60.05 42.12
C CYS A 193 -90.53 -60.52 41.87
N GLY A 194 -91.05 -61.38 42.75
CA GLY A 194 -92.19 -62.33 42.59
C GLY A 194 -93.62 -61.76 42.66
N PRO A 195 -94.67 -62.48 43.18
CA PRO A 195 -94.65 -63.68 44.04
C PRO A 195 -95.70 -64.82 43.77
N ILE A 196 -95.38 -66.01 44.32
CA ILE A 196 -96.14 -66.99 45.16
C ILE A 196 -97.64 -67.28 44.90
N LEU A 197 -97.97 -68.57 44.70
CA LEU A 197 -99.19 -69.28 45.18
C LEU A 197 -98.87 -70.79 45.38
N THR A 198 -98.76 -71.31 46.61
CA THR A 198 -99.75 -72.02 47.48
C THR A 198 -99.73 -73.55 47.39
N GLY A 199 -99.58 -74.22 48.54
CA GLY A 199 -99.94 -75.63 48.71
C GLY A 199 -99.21 -76.36 49.85
N ARG A 200 -99.75 -76.25 51.07
CA ARG A 200 -99.58 -77.20 52.20
C ARG A 200 -100.86 -78.08 52.25
N PRO A 201 -100.99 -79.11 53.10
CA PRO A 201 -100.05 -80.15 53.56
C PRO A 201 -100.69 -81.56 53.40
N ALA A 202 -99.98 -82.64 53.76
CA ALA A 202 -100.45 -83.70 54.70
C ALA A 202 -99.56 -84.96 54.64
N MET A 203 -99.27 -85.46 55.85
CA MET A 203 -98.92 -86.83 56.29
C MET A 203 -97.77 -87.59 55.60
#